data_AF-A0A350P863-F1
#
_entry.id   AF-A0A350P863-F1
#
_cell.length_a   1.000
_cell.length_b   1.000
_cell.length_c   1.000
_cell.angle_alpha   90.00
_cell.angle_beta   90.00
_cell.angle_gamma   90.00
#
_symmetry.space_group_name_H-M   'P 1'
#
loop_
_entity.id
_entity.type
_entity.pdbx_description
1 polymer ?
#
loop_
_entity_poly.entity_id
_entity_poly.type
_entity_poly.pdbx_seq_one_letter_code
_entity_poly.pdbx_strand_id
1 'polypeptide(L)' 'MKFTLSQAVRKHVEGMVAKHRANVQAYLDHSVAIAEHTDIIESVEIELKKVAEYEDMLHVLDKYFS' A
#
# COMPACT_ATOMS: atom_id res chain seq x y z
N MET A 1 16.47 21.95 8.74
CA MET A 1 15.69 20.92 9.48
C MET A 1 16.41 19.59 9.32
N LYS A 2 16.70 18.87 10.42
CA LYS A 2 17.27 17.51 10.33
C LYS A 2 16.16 16.54 9.93
N PHE A 3 16.42 15.68 8.94
CA PHE A 3 15.52 14.59 8.57
C PHE A 3 15.56 13.51 9.65
N THR A 4 14.41 13.15 10.21
CA THR A 4 14.33 12.20 11.31
C THR A 4 14.04 10.78 10.81
N LEU A 5 14.36 9.78 11.64
CA LEU A 5 13.98 8.39 11.35
C LEU A 5 12.46 8.22 11.22
N SER A 6 11.66 8.94 12.03
CA SER A 6 10.19 8.91 11.92
C SER A 6 9.70 9.46 10.56
N GLN A 7 10.34 10.50 10.04
CA GLN A 7 10.05 11.02 8.69
C GLN A 7 10.46 10.04 7.59
N ALA A 8 11.57 9.31 7.77
CA ALA A 8 11.98 8.25 6.85
C ALA A 8 10.97 7.12 6.79
N VAL A 9 10.53 6.63 7.96
CA VAL A 9 9.52 5.58 8.08
C VAL A 9 8.19 6.03 7.48
N ARG A 10 7.72 7.24 7.81
CA ARG A 10 6.49 7.80 7.22
C ARG A 10 6.49 7.73 5.70
N LYS A 11 7.54 8.28 5.06
CA LYS A 11 7.65 8.30 3.60
C LYS A 11 7.65 6.90 2.99
N HIS A 12 8.31 5.95 3.65
CA HIS A 12 8.31 4.56 3.18
C HIS A 12 6.90 3.96 3.25
N VAL A 13 6.21 4.10 4.38
CA VAL A 13 4.86 3.56 4.56
C VAL A 13 3.86 4.23 3.61
N GLU A 14 3.92 5.55 3.44
CA GLU A 14 3.11 6.28 2.44
C GLU A 14 3.36 5.76 1.01
N GLY A 15 4.63 5.50 0.66
CA GLY A 15 4.99 4.88 -0.62
C GLY A 15 4.41 3.47 -0.79
N MET A 16 4.34 2.68 0.29
CA MET A 16 3.76 1.35 0.26
C MET A 16 2.24 1.39 0.09
N VAL A 17 1.54 2.31 0.78
CA VAL A 17 0.10 2.57 0.54
C VAL A 17 -0.13 2.94 -0.92
N ALA A 18 0.64 3.89 -1.44
CA ALA A 18 0.51 4.34 -2.84
C ALA A 18 0.74 3.19 -3.83
N LYS A 19 1.78 2.37 -3.62
CA LYS A 19 2.09 1.20 -4.45
C LYS A 19 0.93 0.20 -4.47
N HIS A 20 0.42 -0.19 -3.30
CA HIS A 20 -0.63 -1.20 -3.22
C HIS A 20 -1.96 -0.69 -3.79
N ARG A 21 -2.28 0.60 -3.61
CA ARG A 21 -3.41 1.23 -4.29
C ARG A 21 -3.26 1.26 -5.81
N ALA A 22 -2.06 1.55 -6.32
CA ALA A 22 -1.78 1.51 -7.75
C ALA A 22 -1.92 0.11 -8.34
N ASN A 23 -1.52 -0.93 -7.60
CA ASN A 23 -1.73 -2.32 -8.01
C ASN A 23 -3.22 -2.69 -8.09
N VAL A 24 -4.02 -2.31 -7.08
CA VAL A 24 -5.49 -2.50 -7.14
C VAL A 24 -6.06 -1.81 -8.38
N GLN A 25 -5.67 -0.56 -8.64
CA GLN A 25 -6.13 0.17 -9.81
C GLN A 25 -5.72 -0.51 -11.12
N ALA A 26 -4.49 -1.02 -11.21
CA ALA A 26 -4.02 -1.77 -12.37
C ALA A 26 -4.84 -3.05 -12.61
N TYR A 27 -5.20 -3.79 -11.56
CA TYR A 27 -6.08 -4.95 -11.68
C TYR A 27 -7.51 -4.59 -12.13
N LEU A 28 -8.03 -3.44 -11.69
CA LEU A 28 -9.37 -2.95 -12.08
C LEU A 28 -9.40 -2.41 -13.53
N ASP A 29 -8.35 -1.72 -13.96
CA ASP A 29 -8.27 -1.08 -15.29
C ASP A 29 -7.79 -2.03 -16.38
N HIS A 30 -6.95 -3.01 -16.03
CA HIS A 30 -6.31 -3.93 -16.95
C HIS A 30 -6.61 -5.39 -16.60
N SER A 31 -7.87 -5.80 -16.75
CA SER A 31 -8.30 -7.20 -16.58
C SER A 31 -7.67 -8.19 -17.58
N VAL A 32 -6.84 -7.71 -18.53
CA VAL A 32 -6.38 -8.47 -19.70
C VAL A 32 -4.85 -8.67 -19.76
N ALA A 33 -4.05 -8.05 -18.89
CA ALA A 33 -2.59 -8.07 -19.02
C ALA A 33 -1.87 -8.71 -17.83
N ILE A 34 -2.03 -10.03 -17.68
CA ILE A 34 -1.00 -11.04 -17.34
C ILE A 34 -1.77 -12.34 -17.10
N ALA A 35 -1.72 -13.21 -18.10
CA ALA A 35 -2.40 -14.50 -18.17
C ALA A 35 -1.82 -15.57 -17.21
N GLU A 36 -1.40 -15.20 -15.99
CA GLU A 36 -0.79 -16.13 -15.02
C GLU A 36 -1.42 -16.14 -13.62
N HIS A 37 -2.34 -15.21 -13.30
CA HIS A 37 -3.15 -15.27 -12.08
C HIS A 37 -4.62 -15.53 -12.42
N THR A 38 -5.07 -16.75 -12.19
CA THR A 38 -6.43 -17.22 -12.48
C THR A 38 -7.53 -16.52 -11.66
N ASP A 39 -7.17 -15.79 -10.59
CA ASP A 39 -8.13 -15.10 -9.72
C ASP A 39 -7.72 -13.63 -9.46
N ILE A 40 -8.38 -12.73 -10.20
CA ILE A 40 -8.21 -11.27 -10.08
C ILE A 40 -8.78 -10.77 -8.76
N ILE A 41 -9.85 -11.38 -8.24
CA ILE A 41 -10.48 -10.95 -6.99
C ILE A 41 -9.54 -11.25 -5.83
N GLU A 42 -9.00 -12.47 -5.76
CA GLU A 42 -8.01 -12.83 -4.74
C GLU A 42 -6.80 -11.88 -4.76
N SER A 43 -6.32 -11.55 -5.96
CA SER A 43 -5.19 -10.62 -6.14
C SER A 43 -5.52 -9.21 -5.61
N VAL A 44 -6.72 -8.69 -5.88
CA VAL A 44 -7.20 -7.41 -5.35
C VAL A 44 -7.32 -7.46 -3.82
N GLU A 45 -7.86 -8.54 -3.26
CA GLU A 45 -7.98 -8.70 -1.81
C GLU A 45 -6.62 -8.71 -1.10
N ILE A 46 -5.62 -9.37 -1.68
CA ILE A 46 -4.25 -9.36 -1.14
C ILE A 46 -3.68 -7.94 -1.10
N GLU A 47 -3.87 -7.17 -2.17
CA GLU A 47 -3.36 -5.80 -2.22
C GLU A 47 -4.13 -4.87 -1.26
N LEU A 48 -5.45 -5.02 -1.13
CA LEU A 48 -6.26 -4.28 -0.14
C LEU A 48 -5.86 -4.59 1.30
N LYS A 49 -5.55 -5.86 1.62
CA LYS A 49 -5.04 -6.24 2.95
C LYS A 49 -3.73 -5.50 3.27
N LYS A 50 -2.83 -5.38 2.30
CA LYS A 50 -1.58 -4.62 2.48
C LYS A 50 -1.83 -3.12 2.63
N VAL A 51 -2.78 -2.54 1.88
CA VAL A 51 -3.18 -1.13 2.10
C VAL A 51 -3.62 -0.92 3.54
N ALA A 52 -4.52 -1.76 4.05
CA ALA A 52 -5.00 -1.67 5.42
C ALA A 52 -3.86 -1.79 6.46
N GLU A 53 -2.93 -2.74 6.27
CA GLU A 53 -1.76 -2.89 7.14
C GLU A 53 -0.90 -1.62 7.20
N TYR A 54 -0.59 -1.02 6.04
CA TYR A 54 0.23 0.19 6.00
C TYR A 54 -0.51 1.45 6.45
N GLU A 55 -1.82 1.55 6.22
CA GLU A 55 -2.64 2.63 6.79
C GLU A 55 -2.68 2.56 8.32
N ASP A 56 -2.80 1.36 8.90
CA ASP A 56 -2.71 1.18 10.35
C ASP A 56 -1.32 1.57 10.90
N MET A 57 -0.24 1.27 10.17
CA MET A 57 1.10 1.74 10.54
C MET A 57 1.20 3.27 10.53
N LEU A 58 0.59 3.96 9.56
CA LEU A 58 0.54 5.43 9.54
C LEU A 58 -0.24 5.96 10.75
N HIS A 59 -1.40 5.37 11.06
CA HIS A 59 -2.17 5.74 12.24
C HIS A 59 -1.40 5.57 13.55
N VAL A 60 -0.66 4.46 13.71
CA VAL A 60 0.21 4.25 14.88
C VAL A 60 1.34 5.28 14.91
N LEU A 61 1.96 5.57 13.77
CA LEU A 61 3.01 6.57 13.67
C LEU A 61 2.48 7.96 14.06
N ASP A 62 1.30 8.33 13.56
CA ASP A 62 0.61 9.58 13.89
C ASP A 62 0.21 9.68 15.35
N LYS A 63 -0.25 8.57 15.94
CA LYS A 63 -0.75 8.56 17.31
C LYS A 63 0.36 8.68 18.35
N TYR A 64 1.54 8.12 18.10
CA TYR A 64 2.59 8.00 19.12
C TYR A 64 3.91 8.71 18.79
N PHE A 65 4.13 9.14 17.54
CA PHE A 65 5.44 9.63 17.07
C PHE A 65 5.39 10.88 16.17
N SER A 66 4.21 11.51 16.00
CA SER A 66 4.04 12.80 15.33
C SER A 66 4.27 13.99 16.25
#